data_AF-A0A1R4HJ87-F1
#
_entry.id   AF-A0A1R4HJ87-F1
#
_cell.length_a   1.000
_cell.length_b   1.000
_cell.length_c   1.000
_cell.angle_alpha   90.00
_cell.angle_beta   90.00
_cell.angle_gamma   90.00
#
_symmetry.space_group_name_H-M   'P 1'
#
loop_
_entity.id
_entity.type
_entity.pdbx_description
1 polymer ?
#
loop_
_entity_poly.entity_id
_entity_poly.type
_entity_poly.pdbx_seq_one_letter_code
_entity_poly.pdbx_strand_id
1 'polypeptide(L)'
;MDWDTLYCPNKGCKYYGIRFEPGKMVKNGFNHGQPQALCKGCGSSVVLSYATAYYGLESEPAIFETVVRALAEGNSIRATGRILQIDKDTALVHKSWL
;
A
#
# COMPACT_ATOMS: atom_id res chain seq x y z
N MET A 1 -7.53 9.33 0.00
CA MET A 1 -7.76 7.89 0.27
C MET A 1 -9.26 7.67 0.38
N ASP A 2 -9.81 6.72 -0.37
CA ASP A 2 -11.23 6.37 -0.35
C ASP A 2 -11.47 5.25 0.67
N TRP A 3 -12.24 5.54 1.72
CA TRP A 3 -12.49 4.60 2.80
C TRP A 3 -13.46 3.48 2.40
N ASP A 4 -14.29 3.72 1.39
CA ASP A 4 -15.35 2.80 0.98
C ASP A 4 -14.82 1.57 0.21
N THR A 5 -13.56 1.64 -0.23
CA THR A 5 -12.89 0.52 -0.91
C THR A 5 -12.15 -0.42 0.05
N LEU A 6 -12.01 -0.04 1.33
CA LEU A 6 -11.28 -0.82 2.32
C LEU A 6 -12.05 -2.09 2.70
N TYR A 7 -11.35 -3.18 2.96
CA TYR A 7 -11.92 -4.43 3.45
C TYR A 7 -10.94 -5.11 4.40
N CYS A 8 -11.39 -6.10 5.17
CA CYS A 8 -10.47 -6.85 6.02
C CYS A 8 -9.59 -7.79 5.15
N PRO A 9 -8.25 -7.67 5.14
CA PRO A 9 -7.39 -8.55 4.33
C PRO A 9 -7.10 -9.90 4.99
N ASN A 10 -7.50 -10.09 6.25
CA ASN A 10 -7.35 -11.36 6.95
C ASN A 10 -8.30 -12.41 6.36
N LYS A 11 -7.76 -13.39 5.62
CA LYS A 11 -8.52 -14.49 4.98
C LYS A 11 -9.30 -15.35 5.98
N GLY A 12 -8.91 -15.38 7.26
CA GLY A 12 -9.63 -16.09 8.32
C GLY A 12 -10.78 -15.28 8.93
N CYS A 13 -10.96 -14.02 8.55
CA CYS A 13 -12.04 -13.19 9.06
C CYS A 13 -13.35 -13.49 8.32
N LYS A 14 -14.46 -13.59 9.05
CA LYS A 14 -15.80 -13.73 8.46
C LYS A 14 -16.23 -12.55 7.57
N TYR A 15 -15.56 -11.40 7.71
CA TYR A 15 -15.79 -10.20 6.89
C TYR A 15 -14.69 -9.99 5.85
N TYR A 16 -13.89 -11.01 5.56
CA TYR A 16 -12.88 -10.95 4.50
C TYR A 16 -13.50 -10.53 3.17
N GLY A 17 -12.89 -9.56 2.50
CA GLY A 17 -13.34 -9.05 1.19
C GLY A 17 -14.63 -8.20 1.23
N ILE A 18 -15.30 -8.08 2.38
CA ILE A 18 -16.48 -7.23 2.54
C ILE A 18 -16.03 -5.81 2.82
N ARG A 19 -16.57 -4.86 2.04
CA ARG A 19 -16.16 -3.46 2.09
C ARG A 19 -16.66 -2.75 3.36
N PHE A 20 -15.79 -1.86 3.84
CA PHE A 20 -15.94 -0.84 4.87
C PHE A 20 -16.97 -1.11 5.97
N GLU A 21 -18.06 -0.35 6.04
CA GLU A 21 -19.09 -0.45 7.09
C GLU A 21 -19.74 -1.85 7.17
N PRO A 22 -20.22 -2.46 6.06
CA PRO A 22 -20.65 -3.86 6.06
C PRO A 22 -19.57 -4.84 6.55
N GLY A 23 -18.31 -4.57 6.24
CA GLY A 23 -17.13 -5.35 6.64
C GLY A 23 -16.64 -5.11 8.06
N LYS A 24 -17.35 -4.27 8.85
CA LYS A 24 -16.98 -3.88 10.22
C LYS A 24 -15.61 -3.21 10.32
N MET A 25 -15.18 -2.51 9.27
CA MET A 25 -13.96 -1.69 9.30
C MET A 25 -14.25 -0.33 9.91
N VAL A 26 -13.34 0.15 10.76
CA VAL A 26 -13.42 1.49 11.37
C VAL A 26 -12.07 2.20 11.27
N LYS A 27 -12.10 3.54 11.33
CA LYS A 27 -10.86 4.34 11.39
C LYS A 27 -10.16 4.09 12.74
N ASN A 28 -8.85 3.89 12.72
CA ASN A 28 -8.04 3.57 13.90
C ASN A 28 -6.81 4.49 14.04
N GLY A 29 -7.00 5.79 13.83
CA GLY A 29 -5.92 6.78 13.96
C GLY A 29 -4.80 6.59 12.93
N PHE A 30 -3.56 6.82 13.38
CA PHE A 30 -2.36 6.75 12.55
C PHE A 30 -1.28 5.91 13.23
N ASN A 31 -0.54 5.13 12.44
CA ASN A 31 0.66 4.41 12.87
C ASN A 31 1.84 4.89 12.01
N HIS A 32 2.90 5.40 12.65
CA HIS A 32 4.09 5.94 11.97
C HIS A 32 3.74 6.96 10.85
N GLY A 33 2.74 7.81 11.09
CA GLY A 33 2.25 8.81 10.12
C GLY A 33 1.33 8.27 9.02
N GLN A 34 1.13 6.94 8.95
CA GLN A 34 0.22 6.31 8.00
C GLN A 34 -1.16 6.10 8.63
N PRO A 35 -2.27 6.46 7.96
CA PRO A 35 -3.61 6.20 8.49
C PRO A 35 -3.85 4.70 8.64
N GLN A 36 -4.57 4.31 9.69
CA GLN A 36 -4.84 2.92 10.02
C GLN A 36 -6.34 2.67 10.11
N ALA A 37 -6.76 1.46 9.76
CA ALA A 37 -8.11 0.94 9.99
C ALA A 37 -8.07 -0.30 10.89
N LEU A 38 -9.14 -0.51 11.66
CA LEU A 38 -9.33 -1.68 12.52
C LEU A 38 -10.54 -2.46 12.03
N CYS A 39 -10.39 -3.77 11.86
CA CYS A 39 -11.53 -4.66 11.66
C CYS A 39 -12.13 -5.04 13.02
N LYS A 40 -13.36 -4.59 13.32
CA LYS A 40 -14.07 -5.00 14.54
C LYS A 40 -14.52 -6.47 14.52
N GLY A 41 -14.44 -7.14 13.37
CA GLY A 41 -14.80 -8.55 13.25
C GLY A 41 -13.74 -9.54 13.74
N CYS A 42 -12.46 -9.27 13.47
CA CYS A 42 -11.34 -10.12 13.90
C CYS A 42 -10.30 -9.40 14.77
N GLY A 43 -10.45 -8.09 15.00
CA GLY A 43 -9.55 -7.30 15.84
C GLY A 43 -8.23 -6.89 15.16
N SER A 44 -7.99 -7.27 13.90
CA SER A 44 -6.77 -6.91 13.19
C SER A 44 -6.77 -5.44 12.75
N SER A 45 -5.65 -4.75 12.92
CA SER A 45 -5.43 -3.41 12.38
C SER A 45 -4.55 -3.44 11.13
N VAL A 46 -4.87 -2.59 10.16
CA VAL A 46 -4.20 -2.52 8.85
C VAL A 46 -3.91 -1.08 8.47
N VAL A 47 -2.70 -0.80 7.98
CA VAL A 47 -2.30 0.52 7.46
C VAL A 47 -2.87 0.70 6.06
N LEU A 48 -3.58 1.80 5.80
CA LEU A 48 -4.40 1.97 4.60
C LEU A 48 -3.64 1.83 3.27
N SER A 49 -2.32 2.00 3.27
CA SER A 49 -1.49 1.76 2.08
C SER A 49 -1.70 0.36 1.47
N TYR A 50 -2.19 -0.63 2.24
CA TYR A 50 -2.54 -1.96 1.74
C TYR A 50 -3.56 -2.00 0.60
N ALA A 51 -4.42 -0.99 0.52
CA ALA A 51 -5.40 -0.86 -0.55
C ALA A 51 -4.90 0.02 -1.71
N THR A 52 -3.58 0.27 -1.79
CA THR A 52 -2.97 1.13 -2.83
C THR A 52 -1.75 0.47 -3.45
N ALA A 53 -1.27 1.04 -4.56
CA ALA A 53 0.01 0.67 -5.18
C ALA A 53 1.22 0.92 -4.27
N TYR A 54 1.07 1.70 -3.20
CA TYR A 54 2.12 1.99 -2.23
C TYR A 54 2.19 0.95 -1.09
N TYR A 55 1.43 -0.15 -1.15
CA TYR A 55 1.50 -1.17 -0.13
C TYR A 55 2.90 -1.82 -0.07
N GLY A 56 3.47 -1.90 1.14
CA GLY A 56 4.80 -2.50 1.34
C GLY A 56 5.94 -1.68 0.74
N LEU A 57 5.69 -0.43 0.33
CA LEU A 57 6.73 0.46 -0.16
C LEU A 57 7.62 0.90 1.01
N GLU A 58 8.90 0.49 0.99
CA GLU A 58 9.91 0.91 1.97
C GLU A 58 10.46 2.33 1.65
N SER A 59 10.35 2.77 0.39
CA SER A 59 10.79 4.08 -0.07
C SER A 59 9.70 5.16 0.07
N GLU A 60 10.10 6.43 0.08
CA GLU A 60 9.18 7.56 0.08
C GLU A 60 8.26 7.55 -1.16
N PRO A 61 6.94 7.82 -1.04
CA PRO A 61 6.01 7.78 -2.17
C PRO A 61 6.43 8.63 -3.37
N ALA A 62 7.08 9.77 -3.11
CA ALA A 62 7.61 10.66 -4.15
C ALA A 62 8.63 9.97 -5.06
N ILE A 63 9.43 9.06 -4.50
CA ILE A 63 10.39 8.26 -5.27
C ILE A 63 9.64 7.31 -6.21
N PHE A 64 8.64 6.59 -5.70
CA PHE A 64 7.82 5.69 -6.52
C PHE A 64 7.09 6.42 -7.65
N GLU A 65 6.50 7.58 -7.35
CA GLU A 65 5.82 8.41 -8.36
C GLU A 65 6.79 8.90 -9.44
N THR A 66 8.00 9.28 -9.06
CA THR A 66 9.03 9.72 -10.00
C THR A 66 9.50 8.56 -10.90
N VAL A 67 9.68 7.36 -10.32
CA VAL A 67 9.99 6.13 -11.08
C VAL A 67 8.88 5.85 -12.09
N VAL A 68 7.61 5.84 -11.67
CA VAL A 68 6.46 5.58 -12.55
C VAL A 68 6.37 6.61 -13.67
N ARG A 69 6.60 7.90 -13.38
CA ARG A 69 6.62 8.95 -14.41
C ARG A 69 7.73 8.73 -15.43
N ALA A 70 8.95 8.45 -15.00
CA ALA A 70 10.07 8.19 -15.91
C ALA A 70 9.80 6.98 -16.82
N LEU A 71 9.17 5.93 -16.29
CA LEU A 71 8.74 4.77 -17.08
C LEU A 71 7.65 5.14 -18.09
N ALA A 72 6.66 5.95 -17.70
CA ALA A 72 5.60 6.43 -18.59
C ALA A 72 6.14 7.33 -19.73
N GLU A 73 7.24 8.04 -19.48
CA GLU A 73 7.99 8.81 -20.49
C GLU A 73 8.83 7.92 -21.44
N GLY A 74 8.83 6.61 -21.24
CA GLY A 74 9.50 5.64 -22.11
C GLY A 74 10.91 5.27 -21.67
N ASN A 75 11.36 5.70 -20.48
CA ASN A 75 12.64 5.25 -19.96
C ASN A 75 12.59 3.76 -19.58
N SER A 76 13.67 3.03 -19.86
CA SER A 76 13.81 1.67 -19.34
C SER A 76 14.00 1.68 -17.83
N ILE A 77 13.59 0.62 -17.12
CA ILE A 77 13.82 0.45 -15.68
C ILE A 77 15.29 0.69 -15.29
N ARG A 78 16.23 0.22 -16.12
CA ARG A 78 17.68 0.44 -15.90
C ARG A 78 18.10 1.90 -16.08
N ALA A 79 17.52 2.60 -17.06
CA ALA A 79 17.78 4.02 -17.27
C ALA A 79 17.21 4.84 -16.11
N THR A 80 15.97 4.55 -15.68
CA THR A 80 15.33 5.17 -14.52
C THR A 80 16.13 4.97 -13.23
N GLY A 81 16.62 3.75 -12.98
CA GLY A 81 17.49 3.46 -11.82
C GLY A 81 18.78 4.30 -11.82
N ARG A 82 19.38 4.53 -12.99
CA ARG A 82 20.56 5.41 -13.13
C ARG A 82 20.21 6.88 -12.90
N ILE A 83 19.09 7.37 -13.46
CA ILE A 83 18.64 8.77 -13.33
C ILE A 83 18.37 9.11 -11.87
N LEU A 84 17.72 8.20 -11.15
CA LEU A 84 17.29 8.42 -9.77
C LEU A 84 18.31 7.97 -8.72
N GLN A 85 19.43 7.36 -9.15
CA GLN A 85 20.44 6.77 -8.26
C GLN A 85 19.85 5.77 -7.25
N ILE A 86 18.79 5.08 -7.65
CA ILE A 86 18.12 4.07 -6.83
C ILE A 86 18.54 2.71 -7.37
N ASP A 87 18.95 1.82 -6.46
CA ASP A 87 19.22 0.45 -6.85
C ASP A 87 17.97 -0.18 -7.48
N LYS A 88 18.15 -0.91 -8.58
CA LYS A 88 17.06 -1.50 -9.39
C LYS A 88 16.08 -2.29 -8.53
N ASP A 89 16.58 -2.91 -7.46
CA ASP A 89 15.82 -3.79 -6.58
C ASP A 89 15.25 -3.04 -5.36
N THR A 90 15.43 -1.72 -5.27
CA THR A 90 14.81 -0.89 -4.21
C THR A 90 13.54 -0.19 -4.71
N ALA A 91 13.48 0.19 -5.99
CA ALA A 91 12.35 0.96 -6.54
C ALA A 91 11.06 0.14 -6.78
N LEU A 92 11.18 -1.19 -6.93
CA LEU A 92 10.09 -2.07 -7.37
C LEU A 92 9.87 -3.29 -6.46
N VAL A 93 10.62 -3.43 -5.36
CA VAL A 93 10.44 -4.58 -4.46
C VAL A 93 9.20 -4.35 -3.60
N HIS A 94 8.08 -4.85 -4.11
CA HIS A 94 6.87 -5.11 -3.34
C HIS A 94 7.10 -6.41 -2.56
N LYS A 95 7.47 -6.33 -1.26
CA LYS A 95 7.42 -7.50 -0.36
C LYS A 95 5.96 -7.84 -0.06
N SER A 96 5.29 -8.49 -1.02
CA SER A 96 4.15 -9.34 -0.68
C SER A 96 4.75 -10.59 -0.03
N TRP A 97 4.20 -10.99 1.12
CA TRP A 97 4.57 -12.19 1.90
C TRP A 97 5.68 -12.00 2.95
N LEU A 98 5.30 -11.41 4.07
CA LEU A 98 5.48 -11.98 5.42
C LEU A 98 4.38 -11.44 6.35
#